data_AF-A0AAV2HQQ9-F1
#
_entry.id   AF-A0AAV2HQQ9-F1
#
_cell.length_a   1.000
_cell.length_b   1.000
_cell.length_c   1.000
_cell.angle_alpha   90.00
_cell.angle_beta   90.00
_cell.angle_gamma   90.00
#
_symmetry.space_group_name_H-M   'P 1'
#
loop_
_entity.id
_entity.type
_entity.pdbx_description
1 polymer ?
#
loop_
_entity_poly.entity_id
_entity_poly.type
_entity_poly.pdbx_seq_one_letter_code
_entity_poly.pdbx_strand_id
1 'polypeptide(L)'
;MERSDMVAGLAEQFMTNWTSDVFRERCVAQIDSVRLTTKPQVNSEDPVEKFLAQNSSKQLEEFVFSHSKTREDYVSLMAEMIMMLRQHGNVPMVDVDVLAGADPEILAAAGVTQNGASNIKDEGDKK
;
A
#
# COMPACT_ATOMS: atom_id res chain seq x y z
N MET A 1 -33.17 -0.81 -14.40
CA MET A 1 -32.44 -0.40 -13.19
C MET A 1 -31.77 -1.63 -12.58
N GLU A 2 -30.77 -2.27 -13.23
CA GLU A 2 -30.61 -3.71 -12.94
C GLU A 2 -29.21 -4.34 -13.05
N ARG A 3 -28.10 -3.58 -13.07
CA ARG A 3 -26.77 -4.25 -12.93
C ARG A 3 -25.78 -3.46 -12.10
N SER A 4 -25.65 -2.16 -12.38
CA SER A 4 -24.78 -1.28 -11.60
C SER A 4 -25.27 -1.12 -10.16
N ASP A 5 -26.58 -1.02 -9.94
CA ASP A 5 -27.16 -0.88 -8.59
C ASP A 5 -27.03 -2.17 -7.74
N MET A 6 -27.10 -3.35 -8.38
CA MET A 6 -26.88 -4.63 -7.71
C MET A 6 -25.41 -4.83 -7.32
N VAL A 7 -24.47 -4.43 -8.19
CA VAL A 7 -23.03 -4.49 -7.89
C VAL A 7 -22.67 -3.48 -6.80
N ALA A 8 -23.27 -2.29 -6.82
CA ALA A 8 -23.11 -1.28 -5.77
C ALA A 8 -23.64 -1.80 -4.42
N GLY A 9 -24.83 -2.39 -4.38
CA GLY A 9 -25.39 -2.99 -3.16
C GLY A 9 -24.55 -4.16 -2.61
N LEU A 10 -23.98 -4.99 -3.49
CA LEU A 10 -23.06 -6.06 -3.07
C LEU A 10 -21.74 -5.49 -2.54
N ALA A 11 -21.20 -4.46 -3.19
CA ALA A 11 -20.00 -3.77 -2.74
C ALA A 11 -20.22 -3.04 -1.41
N GLU A 12 -21.40 -2.44 -1.21
CA GLU A 12 -21.79 -1.74 0.02
C GLU A 12 -22.00 -2.72 1.18
N GLN A 13 -22.62 -3.88 0.92
CA GLN A 13 -22.80 -4.96 1.89
C GLN A 13 -21.47 -5.67 2.22
N PHE A 14 -20.57 -5.79 1.25
CA PHE A 14 -19.21 -6.28 1.44
C PHE A 14 -18.34 -5.30 2.25
N MET A 15 -18.52 -4.01 1.99
CA MET A 15 -17.87 -2.93 2.72
C MET A 15 -18.39 -2.82 4.17
N THR A 16 -19.62 -3.23 4.48
CA THR A 16 -20.16 -3.14 5.85
C THR A 16 -19.65 -4.24 6.78
N ASN A 17 -19.34 -5.45 6.28
CA ASN A 17 -18.82 -6.55 7.11
C ASN A 17 -17.28 -6.66 7.08
N TRP A 18 -16.63 -5.62 7.60
CA TRP A 18 -15.17 -5.50 7.65
C TRP A 18 -14.48 -6.57 8.50
N THR A 19 -15.22 -7.23 9.40
CA THR A 19 -14.70 -8.33 10.24
C THR A 19 -14.76 -9.69 9.55
N SER A 20 -15.36 -9.79 8.36
CA SER A 20 -15.45 -11.04 7.61
C SER A 20 -14.09 -11.55 7.16
N ASP A 21 -13.91 -12.87 7.16
CA ASP A 21 -12.68 -13.52 6.70
C ASP A 21 -12.34 -13.12 5.26
N VAL A 22 -13.34 -13.00 4.38
CA VAL A 22 -13.14 -12.59 2.98
C VAL A 22 -12.58 -11.16 2.88
N PHE A 23 -13.04 -10.22 3.71
CA PHE A 23 -12.52 -8.86 3.71
C PHE A 23 -11.07 -8.84 4.22
N ARG A 24 -10.82 -9.55 5.33
CA ARG A 24 -9.50 -9.64 5.96
C ARG A 24 -8.48 -10.35 5.07
N GLU A 25 -8.87 -11.41 4.36
CA GLU A 25 -8.02 -12.10 3.39
C GLU A 25 -7.58 -11.16 2.24
N ARG A 26 -8.46 -10.25 1.80
CA ARG A 26 -8.08 -9.23 0.81
C ARG A 26 -7.07 -8.23 1.39
N CYS A 27 -7.22 -7.83 2.64
CA CYS A 27 -6.24 -7.00 3.34
C CYS A 27 -4.86 -7.69 3.41
N VAL A 28 -4.82 -8.98 3.74
CA VAL A 28 -3.58 -9.79 3.70
C VAL A 28 -2.98 -9.81 2.29
N ALA A 29 -3.79 -10.06 1.25
CA ALA A 29 -3.32 -10.08 -0.13
C ALA A 29 -2.74 -8.73 -0.58
N GLN A 30 -3.29 -7.60 -0.11
CA GLN A 30 -2.72 -6.27 -0.37
C GLN A 30 -1.34 -6.09 0.29
N ILE A 31 -1.18 -6.56 1.53
CA ILE A 31 0.12 -6.55 2.21
C ILE A 31 1.13 -7.40 1.42
N ASP A 32 0.76 -8.61 1.01
CA ASP A 32 1.62 -9.49 0.22
C ASP A 32 2.03 -8.85 -1.10
N SER A 33 1.09 -8.26 -1.83
CA SER A 33 1.37 -7.57 -3.10
C SER A 33 2.41 -6.47 -2.95
N VAL A 34 2.37 -5.72 -1.85
CA VAL A 34 3.34 -4.64 -1.60
C VAL A 34 4.67 -5.21 -1.13
N ARG A 35 4.68 -6.24 -0.27
CA ARG A 35 5.93 -6.88 0.18
C ARG A 35 6.73 -7.51 -0.95
N LEU A 36 6.06 -7.98 -2.01
CA LEU A 36 6.74 -8.49 -3.22
C LEU A 36 7.61 -7.43 -3.91
N THR A 37 7.20 -6.16 -3.86
CA THR A 37 7.93 -5.05 -4.49
C THR A 37 8.89 -4.37 -3.52
N THR A 38 8.50 -4.23 -2.25
CA THR A 38 9.27 -3.46 -1.25
C THR A 38 10.36 -4.26 -0.55
N LYS A 39 10.20 -5.58 -0.42
CA LYS A 39 11.17 -6.52 0.19
C LYS A 39 11.79 -5.97 1.49
N PRO A 40 10.98 -5.75 2.54
CA PRO A 40 11.46 -5.18 3.80
C PRO A 40 12.54 -6.07 4.44
N GLN A 41 13.55 -5.45 5.06
CA GLN A 41 14.75 -6.14 5.54
C GLN A 41 14.69 -6.46 7.04
N VAL A 42 14.85 -7.74 7.40
CA VAL A 42 14.86 -8.21 8.80
C VAL A 42 16.05 -7.65 9.61
N ASN A 43 17.12 -7.29 8.92
CA ASN A 43 18.33 -6.72 9.52
C ASN A 43 18.36 -5.19 9.48
N SER A 44 17.25 -4.53 9.14
CA SER A 44 17.18 -3.07 9.13
C SER A 44 17.46 -2.50 10.53
N GLU A 45 18.14 -1.36 10.57
CA GLU A 45 18.32 -0.55 11.79
C GLU A 45 17.04 0.21 12.15
N ASP A 46 16.11 0.35 11.19
CA ASP A 46 14.80 0.92 11.41
C ASP A 46 13.88 -0.09 12.14
N PRO A 47 13.38 0.24 13.35
CA PRO A 47 12.51 -0.66 14.10
C PRO A 47 11.18 -0.96 13.39
N VAL A 48 10.66 -0.02 12.61
CA VAL A 48 9.41 -0.18 11.84
C VAL A 48 9.65 -1.14 10.69
N GLU A 49 10.67 -0.91 9.86
CA GLU A 49 10.98 -1.82 8.76
C GLU A 49 11.27 -3.24 9.26
N LYS A 50 12.04 -3.35 10.36
CA LYS A 50 12.34 -4.62 11.00
C LYS A 50 11.07 -5.35 11.46
N PHE A 51 10.14 -4.64 12.10
CA PHE A 51 8.84 -5.20 12.48
C PHE A 51 8.05 -5.70 11.26
N LEU A 52 7.99 -4.90 10.19
CA LEU A 52 7.30 -5.24 8.95
C LEU A 52 7.96 -6.43 8.20
N ALA A 53 9.27 -6.59 8.33
CA ALA A 53 10.02 -7.70 7.74
C ALA A 53 9.87 -9.00 8.53
N GLN A 54 9.87 -8.93 9.86
CA GLN A 54 9.86 -10.09 10.76
C GLN A 54 8.51 -10.79 10.83
N ASN A 55 7.42 -10.06 10.58
CA ASN A 55 6.07 -10.59 10.65
C ASN A 55 5.56 -11.00 9.26
N SER A 56 4.81 -12.10 9.21
CA SER A 56 4.05 -12.47 8.02
C SER A 56 2.91 -11.48 7.78
N SER A 57 2.44 -11.40 6.53
CA SER A 57 1.32 -10.52 6.15
C SER A 57 0.05 -10.80 6.96
N LYS A 58 -0.17 -12.07 7.32
CA LYS A 58 -1.27 -12.47 8.20
C LYS A 58 -1.09 -11.96 9.64
N GLN A 59 0.12 -12.05 10.20
CA GLN A 59 0.41 -11.52 11.53
C GLN A 59 0.29 -9.99 11.59
N LEU A 60 0.72 -9.31 10.52
CA LEU A 60 0.58 -7.86 10.38
C LEU A 60 -0.88 -7.45 10.31
N GLU A 61 -1.69 -8.14 9.50
CA GLU A 61 -3.14 -7.90 9.44
C GLU A 61 -3.81 -8.16 10.80
N GLU A 62 -3.48 -9.26 11.46
CA GLU A 62 -4.05 -9.62 12.76
C GLU A 62 -3.67 -8.62 13.86
N PHE A 63 -2.43 -8.10 13.81
CA PHE A 63 -2.00 -6.99 14.67
C PHE A 63 -2.87 -5.76 14.46
N VAL A 64 -3.12 -5.36 13.21
CA VAL A 64 -3.99 -4.21 12.92
C VAL A 64 -5.44 -4.49 13.34
N PHE A 65 -5.97 -5.66 13.01
CA PHE A 65 -7.34 -6.06 13.33
C PHE A 65 -7.61 -6.03 14.83
N SER A 66 -6.71 -6.60 15.64
CA SER A 66 -6.82 -6.63 17.11
C SER A 66 -6.77 -5.25 17.78
N HIS A 67 -6.18 -4.25 17.12
CA HIS A 67 -6.14 -2.86 17.61
C HIS A 67 -7.31 -2.01 17.09
N SER A 68 -8.08 -2.53 16.14
CA SER A 68 -9.15 -1.80 15.47
C SER A 68 -10.48 -2.00 16.19
N LYS A 69 -11.19 -0.89 16.47
CA LYS A 69 -12.52 -0.91 17.10
C LYS A 69 -13.63 -0.71 16.09
N THR A 70 -13.31 0.00 15.02
CA THR A 70 -14.23 0.32 13.93
C THR A 70 -13.63 -0.08 12.60
N ARG A 71 -14.47 -0.10 11.57
CA ARG A 71 -14.02 -0.32 10.19
C ARG A 71 -13.04 0.76 9.77
N GLU A 72 -13.36 2.00 10.10
CA GLU A 72 -12.60 3.18 9.74
C GLU A 72 -11.21 3.12 10.36
N ASP A 73 -11.09 2.72 11.62
CA ASP A 73 -9.80 2.47 12.28
C ASP A 73 -9.02 1.37 11.55
N TYR A 74 -9.67 0.24 11.25
CA TYR A 74 -9.04 -0.88 10.57
C TYR A 74 -8.48 -0.50 9.21
N VAL A 75 -9.29 0.15 8.38
CA VAL A 75 -8.89 0.57 7.04
C VAL A 75 -7.79 1.64 7.11
N SER A 76 -7.87 2.58 8.07
CA SER A 76 -6.87 3.64 8.23
C SER A 76 -5.52 3.07 8.66
N LEU A 77 -5.49 2.20 9.67
CA LEU A 77 -4.27 1.55 10.16
C LEU A 77 -3.68 0.60 9.10
N MET A 78 -4.52 -0.12 8.35
CA MET A 78 -4.08 -0.93 7.22
C MET A 78 -3.42 -0.07 6.13
N ALA A 79 -4.02 1.07 5.78
CA ALA A 79 -3.48 1.99 4.80
C ALA A 79 -2.13 2.57 5.26
N GLU A 80 -2.03 2.99 6.52
CA GLU A 80 -0.79 3.53 7.11
C GLU A 80 0.32 2.49 7.06
N MET A 81 0.05 1.25 7.46
CA MET A 81 1.02 0.16 7.41
C MET A 81 1.50 -0.14 5.98
N ILE A 82 0.58 -0.13 5.01
CA ILE A 82 0.92 -0.29 3.59
C ILE A 82 1.78 0.88 3.10
N MET A 83 1.50 2.10 3.55
CA MET A 83 2.32 3.27 3.23
C MET A 83 3.73 3.14 3.79
N MET A 84 3.89 2.71 5.05
CA MET A 84 5.21 2.44 5.64
C MET A 84 5.98 1.39 4.83
N LEU A 85 5.33 0.28 4.46
CA LEU A 85 5.97 -0.74 3.61
C LEU A 85 6.51 -0.15 2.29
N ARG A 86 5.73 0.71 1.63
CA ARG A 86 6.15 1.37 0.36
C ARG A 86 7.33 2.30 0.56
N GLN A 87 7.28 3.12 1.62
CA GLN A 87 8.34 4.07 1.95
C GLN A 87 9.68 3.36 2.18
N HIS A 88 9.69 2.28 2.97
CA HIS A 88 10.92 1.53 3.24
C HIS A 88 11.43 0.76 2.01
N GLY A 89 10.54 0.34 1.10
CA GLY A 89 10.92 -0.27 -0.16
C GLY A 89 11.44 0.69 -1.22
N ASN A 90 11.51 1.99 -0.93
CA ASN A 90 11.73 3.06 -1.92
C ASN A 90 10.79 2.95 -3.12
N VAL A 91 9.59 2.38 -2.90
CA VAL A 91 8.55 2.25 -3.92
C VAL A 91 7.73 3.55 -3.87
N PRO A 92 7.60 4.27 -5.00
CA PRO A 92 6.89 5.54 -5.01
C PRO A 92 5.46 5.35 -4.48
N MET A 93 5.04 6.23 -3.57
CA MET A 93 3.74 6.16 -2.89
C MET A 93 2.56 6.33 -3.85
N VAL A 94 2.83 6.92 -5.02
CA VAL A 94 1.88 7.22 -6.08
C VAL A 94 2.43 6.64 -7.39
N ASP A 95 1.54 6.08 -8.20
CA ASP A 95 1.89 5.61 -9.54
C ASP A 95 2.50 6.76 -10.34
N VAL A 96 3.72 6.55 -10.86
CA VAL A 96 4.49 7.59 -11.55
C VAL A 96 3.76 8.04 -12.81
N ASP A 97 2.95 7.18 -13.42
CA ASP A 97 2.14 7.50 -14.60
C ASP A 97 0.98 8.45 -14.26
N VAL A 98 0.48 8.42 -13.02
CA VAL A 98 -0.52 9.39 -12.51
C VAL A 98 0.14 10.75 -12.23
N LEU A 99 1.42 10.75 -11.91
CA LEU A 99 2.22 11.96 -11.62
C LEU A 99 2.94 12.53 -12.86
N ALA A 100 2.98 11.82 -13.98
CA ALA A 100 3.69 12.22 -15.20
C ALA A 100 3.16 13.53 -15.83
N GLY A 101 1.99 14.01 -15.38
CA GLY A 101 1.43 15.32 -15.77
C GLY A 101 1.27 16.33 -14.62
N ALA A 102 1.80 16.03 -13.42
CA ALA A 102 1.64 16.90 -12.26
C ALA A 102 2.77 17.95 -12.18
N ASP A 103 2.41 19.16 -11.74
CA ASP A 103 3.34 20.28 -11.61
C ASP A 103 4.46 19.94 -10.60
N PRO A 104 5.74 20.21 -10.91
CA PRO A 104 6.88 19.88 -10.05
C PRO A 104 6.78 20.44 -8.62
N GLU A 105 6.08 21.56 -8.42
CA GLU A 105 5.83 22.12 -7.08
C GLU A 105 4.88 21.22 -6.24
N ILE A 106 3.90 20.59 -6.88
CA ILE A 106 2.95 19.67 -6.24
C ILE A 106 3.64 18.34 -5.91
N LEU A 107 4.56 17.89 -6.77
CA LEU A 107 5.39 16.70 -6.52
C LEU A 107 6.32 16.89 -5.31
N ALA A 108 6.94 18.07 -5.18
CA ALA A 108 7.78 18.41 -4.04
C ALA A 108 6.95 18.52 -2.74
N ALA A 109 5.75 19.13 -2.80
CA ALA A 109 4.83 19.22 -1.68
C ALA A 109 4.31 17.85 -1.22
N ALA A 110 4.20 16.87 -2.14
CA ALA A 110 3.82 15.49 -1.84
C ALA A 110 4.98 14.63 -1.28
N GLY A 111 6.16 15.22 -1.05
CA GLY A 111 7.32 14.50 -0.51
C GLY A 111 8.01 13.57 -1.52
N VAL A 112 7.67 13.66 -2.80
CA VAL A 112 8.34 12.92 -3.88
C VAL A 112 9.65 13.64 -4.21
N THR A 113 10.64 13.48 -3.34
CA THR A 113 12.02 13.88 -3.65
C THR A 113 12.71 12.77 -4.43
N GLN A 114 13.60 13.15 -5.34
CA GLN A 114 14.18 12.40 -6.48
C GLN A 114 14.81 11.01 -6.20
N ASN A 115 14.68 10.42 -5.02
CA ASN A 115 15.23 9.10 -4.71
C ASN A 115 14.52 7.92 -5.39
N GLY A 116 13.40 8.16 -6.08
CA GLY A 116 12.70 7.16 -6.90
C GLY A 116 13.02 7.17 -8.40
N ALA A 117 13.84 8.12 -8.89
CA ALA A 117 14.05 8.33 -10.34
C ALA A 117 15.35 7.70 -10.90
N SER A 118 16.04 6.85 -10.14
CA SER A 118 17.27 6.21 -10.61
C SER A 118 16.99 4.81 -11.15
N ASN A 119 16.44 4.72 -12.37
CA ASN A 119 16.74 3.63 -13.33
C ASN A 119 15.99 3.73 -14.68
N ILE A 120 15.75 4.94 -15.21
CA ILE A 120 15.53 5.03 -16.65
C ILE A 120 16.92 4.91 -17.29
N LYS A 121 17.24 3.69 -17.74
CA LYS A 121 18.38 3.45 -18.62
C LYS A 121 18.25 4.40 -19.81
N ASP A 122 19.23 5.29 -19.90
CA ASP A 122 19.62 5.99 -21.12
C ASP A 122 19.97 4.91 -22.16
N GLU A 123 18.99 4.43 -22.94
CA GLU A 123 19.29 3.83 -24.23
C GLU A 123 19.63 4.98 -25.17
N GLY A 124 20.92 5.35 -25.14
CA GLY A 124 21.53 6.12 -26.19
C GLY A 124 21.41 5.39 -27.51
N ASP A 125 20.46 5.81 -28.34
CA ASP A 125 20.43 5.48 -29.76
C ASP A 125 21.56 6.27 -30.45
N LYS A 126 22.77 5.70 -30.41
CA LYS A 126 23.79 5.94 -31.42
C LYS A 126 23.46 5.02 -32.60
N LYS A 127 23.00 5.57 -33.72
CA LYS A 127 23.81 5.74 -34.94
C LYS A 127 22.99 6.32 -36.09
#